data_AF-A0A8T4H1Q9-F1
#
_entry.id   AF-A0A8T4H1Q9-F1
#
_cell.length_a   1.000
_cell.length_b   1.000
_cell.length_c   1.000
_cell.angle_alpha   90.00
_cell.angle_beta   90.00
_cell.angle_gamma   90.00
#
_symmetry.space_group_name_H-M   'P 1'
#
loop_
_entity.id
_entity.type
_entity.pdbx_description
1 polymer ?
#
loop_
_entity_poly.entity_id
_entity_poly.type
_entity_poly.pdbx_seq_one_letter_code
_entity_poly.pdbx_strand_id
1 'polypeptide(L)'
;MFDSNSGGDDDSTRSSRRRFVGAVAALSATGLAGCSGNGGTDTPTDESMGMDTPTATATDEPTEEPTATPQPPAADVPVLNYALTLEHLENVFYRDGLETFSDDEIMNADALSGFNETVRMQVPEYLRTVGAHEQAHVDALTATIEDLNGDPIGEGEYDFGYSTPSEFFAVGAALENTGVAAYAGAAPKVVNNDLLTVAAGIHSNEARHAAFLNLINDEAPFPNAVDQAMSVDEVLEVAGQFVTSEVDPSAYELGDERPSHDRKADNDTSDVEVLNYALTLEHLENAFYRDGLAGFSDEELMNADVLSDYGTAVQEKVPGHLAMVGDHEAAHVSALTDTVEQLGGTPVEEANYDFGYSTPSEFLGVAKALENTGVAAYKGAAGTVSADAVFEAAISIHSVEARHASFLNELNVESPFPDAVDEPMSMAEVREVAGQFIVE
;
A
#
# COMPACT_ATOMS: atom_id res chain seq x y z
N MET A 1 44.99 49.51 19.56
CA MET A 1 44.56 50.90 19.31
C MET A 1 43.31 50.80 18.46
N PHE A 2 42.19 51.24 19.03
CA PHE A 2 40.80 51.24 18.52
C PHE A 2 39.97 49.95 18.60
N ASP A 3 39.27 49.87 19.74
CA ASP A 3 37.92 49.35 19.98
C ASP A 3 36.82 50.08 19.19
N SER A 4 35.71 49.37 18.94
CA SER A 4 34.26 49.73 19.03
C SER A 4 33.47 48.97 17.94
N ASN A 5 32.63 47.96 18.23
CA ASN A 5 31.39 47.85 19.03
C ASN A 5 30.10 48.29 18.29
N SER A 6 29.02 47.54 18.58
CA SER A 6 27.60 47.61 18.20
C SER A 6 27.20 46.77 16.98
N GLY A 7 26.26 45.82 17.04
CA GLY A 7 25.22 45.53 18.03
C GLY A 7 23.86 45.53 17.34
N GLY A 8 23.12 44.42 17.41
CA GLY A 8 21.75 44.31 16.90
C GLY A 8 21.30 42.87 16.67
N ASP A 9 20.94 42.19 17.76
CA ASP A 9 19.91 41.14 17.76
C ASP A 9 18.57 41.76 17.31
N ASP A 10 17.74 41.06 16.52
CA ASP A 10 16.53 40.42 17.06
C ASP A 10 15.72 39.67 15.99
N ASP A 11 14.97 38.72 16.55
CA ASP A 11 14.16 37.64 16.01
C ASP A 11 12.87 38.08 15.25
N SER A 12 12.29 37.07 14.58
CA SER A 12 10.88 36.87 14.24
C SER A 12 10.38 37.27 12.83
N THR A 13 10.05 36.28 12.00
CA THR A 13 8.67 35.73 11.93
C THR A 13 8.46 34.83 10.69
N ARG A 14 8.10 33.57 10.97
CA ARG A 14 6.99 32.79 10.38
C ARG A 14 6.67 32.95 8.88
N SER A 15 6.84 31.85 8.15
CA SER A 15 5.93 31.43 7.06
C SER A 15 5.95 29.90 6.98
N SER A 16 5.09 29.21 7.75
CA SER A 16 3.83 28.59 7.28
C SER A 16 4.05 27.31 6.45
N ARG A 17 4.35 26.16 7.08
CA ARG A 17 3.36 25.10 7.43
C ARG A 17 2.00 25.19 6.71
N ARG A 18 1.82 24.37 5.67
CA ARG A 18 0.56 23.72 5.27
C ARG A 18 0.96 22.25 5.08
N ARG A 19 0.76 21.33 6.03
CA ARG A 19 -0.51 20.61 6.31
C ARG A 19 -1.38 20.50 5.06
N PHE A 20 -1.02 19.53 4.22
CA PHE A 20 -1.96 18.88 3.33
C PHE A 20 -2.53 17.71 4.13
N VAL A 21 -3.83 17.78 4.43
CA VAL A 21 -4.59 16.69 5.03
C VAL A 21 -5.04 15.83 3.86
N GLY A 22 -4.63 14.56 3.85
CA GLY A 22 -5.07 13.56 2.89
C GLY A 22 -6.58 13.40 2.95
N ALA A 23 -7.23 13.65 1.82
CA ALA A 23 -8.62 13.32 1.61
C ALA A 23 -8.65 11.98 0.87
N VAL A 24 -8.85 10.89 1.62
CA VAL A 24 -9.31 9.63 1.05
C VAL A 24 -10.74 9.89 0.56
N ALA A 25 -10.88 10.10 -0.75
CA ALA A 25 -12.18 10.27 -1.37
C ALA A 25 -12.81 8.89 -1.54
N ALA A 26 -13.71 8.52 -0.61
CA ALA A 26 -14.63 7.41 -0.82
C ALA A 26 -15.41 7.66 -2.13
N LEU A 27 -15.16 6.82 -3.13
CA LEU A 27 -15.82 6.82 -4.44
C LEU A 27 -17.31 6.48 -4.26
N SER A 28 -18.13 7.47 -3.93
CA SER A 28 -19.59 7.34 -3.92
C SER A 28 -20.13 7.58 -5.33
N ALA A 29 -20.24 6.52 -6.11
CA ALA A 29 -20.94 6.53 -7.39
C ALA A 29 -22.46 6.62 -7.15
N THR A 30 -23.03 7.82 -7.22
CA THR A 30 -24.49 7.99 -7.34
C THR A 30 -24.83 8.80 -8.59
N GLY A 31 -25.15 8.09 -9.66
CA GLY A 31 -25.85 8.65 -10.81
C GLY A 31 -27.35 8.62 -10.56
N LEU A 32 -28.03 9.76 -10.71
CA LEU A 32 -29.44 9.83 -11.15
C LEU A 32 -29.78 11.25 -11.60
N ALA A 33 -29.86 11.43 -12.92
CA ALA A 33 -30.49 12.56 -13.58
C ALA A 33 -32.01 12.31 -13.67
N GLY A 34 -32.85 13.32 -13.43
CA GLY A 34 -34.28 13.18 -13.67
C GLY A 34 -35.22 14.33 -13.25
N CYS A 35 -35.21 15.40 -14.05
CA CYS A 35 -36.38 16.19 -14.50
C CYS A 35 -37.26 17.02 -13.52
N SER A 36 -37.16 18.35 -13.73
CA SER A 36 -38.25 19.25 -14.21
C SER A 36 -39.38 19.72 -13.28
N GLY A 37 -39.53 21.05 -13.15
CA GLY A 37 -40.78 21.70 -12.78
C GLY A 37 -40.65 23.19 -12.42
N ASN A 38 -40.99 24.08 -13.36
CA ASN A 38 -40.88 25.54 -13.28
C ASN A 38 -42.23 26.24 -12.98
N GLY A 39 -42.19 27.36 -12.25
CA GLY A 39 -43.23 28.43 -12.19
C GLY A 39 -43.90 28.57 -10.81
N GLY A 40 -44.15 29.73 -10.20
CA GLY A 40 -44.00 31.14 -10.53
C GLY A 40 -44.77 31.97 -9.48
N THR A 41 -44.11 33.01 -8.92
CA THR A 41 -44.57 34.30 -8.35
C THR A 41 -45.94 34.47 -7.64
N ASP A 42 -45.93 34.91 -6.36
CA ASP A 42 -46.32 36.27 -5.89
C ASP A 42 -46.60 36.35 -4.36
N THR A 43 -46.30 37.50 -3.75
CA THR A 43 -46.58 37.95 -2.34
C THR A 43 -47.52 39.19 -2.40
N PRO A 44 -48.02 39.86 -1.33
CA PRO A 44 -48.12 39.62 0.14
C PRO A 44 -49.51 40.05 0.76
N THR A 45 -49.58 40.25 2.11
CA THR A 45 -50.61 40.93 2.98
C THR A 45 -51.77 40.06 3.52
N ASP A 46 -52.40 40.25 4.68
CA ASP A 46 -52.27 41.00 5.96
C ASP A 46 -53.38 40.43 6.91
N GLU A 47 -53.33 40.71 8.21
CA GLU A 47 -53.98 40.06 9.35
C GLU A 47 -55.55 40.12 9.47
N SER A 48 -56.06 39.24 10.37
CA SER A 48 -57.07 39.49 11.43
C SER A 48 -58.47 38.83 11.36
N MET A 49 -58.61 37.79 12.20
CA MET A 49 -59.68 37.48 13.19
C MET A 49 -61.14 37.24 12.76
N GLY A 50 -61.68 36.06 13.12
CA GLY A 50 -63.09 35.93 13.54
C GLY A 50 -63.79 34.60 13.24
N MET A 51 -63.81 33.71 14.24
CA MET A 51 -64.70 32.56 14.51
C MET A 51 -65.74 32.11 13.46
N ASP A 52 -65.68 30.83 13.10
CA ASP A 52 -66.85 29.93 13.09
C ASP A 52 -66.41 28.45 13.14
N THR A 53 -66.97 27.69 14.08
CA THR A 53 -66.88 26.22 14.24
C THR A 53 -68.22 25.59 13.79
N PRO A 54 -68.35 24.26 13.58
CA PRO A 54 -67.38 23.24 13.15
C PRO A 54 -67.90 22.37 11.98
N THR A 55 -67.03 21.78 11.16
CA THR A 55 -67.31 20.52 10.45
C THR A 55 -65.99 19.77 10.27
N ALA A 56 -65.92 18.57 10.82
CA ALA A 56 -64.72 17.73 10.81
C ALA A 56 -64.45 17.23 9.39
N THR A 57 -63.41 17.77 8.77
CA THR A 57 -62.78 17.24 7.56
C THR A 57 -61.90 16.06 7.97
N ALA A 58 -62.00 14.95 7.24
CA ALA A 58 -61.14 13.79 7.44
C ALA A 58 -59.67 14.20 7.31
N THR A 59 -58.88 13.88 8.33
CA THR A 59 -57.43 14.04 8.34
C THR A 59 -56.84 12.93 7.46
N ASP A 60 -56.21 13.29 6.35
CA ASP A 60 -55.30 12.38 5.66
C ASP A 60 -54.16 12.05 6.64
N GLU A 61 -54.07 10.78 7.03
CA GLU A 61 -52.93 10.30 7.81
C GLU A 61 -51.66 10.39 6.95
N PRO A 62 -50.51 10.79 7.53
CA PRO A 62 -49.26 10.77 6.81
C PRO A 62 -48.95 9.32 6.42
N THR A 63 -48.79 9.09 5.12
CA THR A 63 -48.29 7.82 4.61
C THR A 63 -46.89 7.62 5.18
N GLU A 64 -46.73 6.69 6.12
CA GLU A 64 -45.42 6.29 6.61
C GLU A 64 -44.62 5.76 5.42
N GLU A 65 -43.48 6.38 5.13
CA GLU A 65 -42.50 5.80 4.21
C GLU A 65 -42.13 4.41 4.75
N PRO A 66 -42.12 3.37 3.91
CA PRO A 66 -41.75 2.04 4.35
C PRO A 66 -40.32 2.09 4.90
N THR A 67 -40.16 1.79 6.19
CA THR A 67 -38.85 1.61 6.80
C THR A 67 -38.08 0.58 5.98
N ALA A 68 -36.94 0.98 5.41
CA ALA A 68 -36.07 0.10 4.66
C ALA A 68 -35.73 -1.12 5.54
N THR A 69 -35.94 -2.32 5.01
CA THR A 69 -35.53 -3.55 5.69
C THR A 69 -33.99 -3.53 5.79
N PRO A 70 -33.39 -3.83 6.96
CA PRO A 70 -31.94 -3.87 7.09
C PRO A 70 -31.36 -4.82 6.04
N GLN A 71 -30.41 -4.33 5.25
CA GLN A 71 -29.68 -5.16 4.29
C GLN A 71 -28.69 -6.04 5.07
N PRO A 72 -28.54 -7.34 4.73
CA PRO A 72 -27.54 -8.18 5.37
C PRO A 72 -26.11 -7.69 5.04
N PRO A 73 -25.12 -7.98 5.91
CA PRO A 73 -23.71 -7.71 5.63
C PRO A 73 -23.26 -8.34 4.32
N ALA A 74 -22.35 -7.66 3.60
CA ALA A 74 -21.77 -8.20 2.38
C ALA A 74 -20.87 -9.43 2.66
N ALA A 75 -20.67 -10.27 1.64
CA ALA A 75 -19.89 -11.51 1.74
C ALA A 75 -18.39 -11.31 2.02
N ASP A 76 -17.89 -10.08 1.90
CA ASP A 76 -16.49 -9.72 2.14
C ASP A 76 -16.24 -9.20 3.56
N VAL A 77 -17.28 -8.92 4.34
CA VAL A 77 -17.12 -8.42 5.72
C VAL A 77 -16.21 -9.32 6.57
N PRO A 78 -16.29 -10.67 6.55
CA PRO A 78 -15.39 -11.49 7.36
C PRO A 78 -13.92 -11.41 6.94
N VAL A 79 -13.62 -11.30 5.64
CA VAL A 79 -12.22 -11.17 5.17
C VAL A 79 -11.66 -9.78 5.48
N LEU A 80 -12.51 -8.74 5.44
CA LEU A 80 -12.11 -7.39 5.86
C LEU A 80 -11.92 -7.29 7.36
N ASN A 81 -12.75 -7.94 8.19
CA ASN A 81 -12.55 -8.02 9.64
C ASN A 81 -11.29 -8.81 10.00
N TYR A 82 -10.93 -9.83 9.20
CA TYR A 82 -9.66 -10.52 9.33
C TYR A 82 -8.49 -9.56 9.09
N ALA A 83 -8.49 -8.80 7.99
CA ALA A 83 -7.47 -7.79 7.73
C ALA A 83 -7.42 -6.71 8.83
N LEU A 84 -8.58 -6.16 9.22
CA LEU A 84 -8.70 -5.12 10.26
C LEU A 84 -8.13 -5.58 11.60
N THR A 85 -8.19 -6.88 11.91
CA THR A 85 -7.56 -7.42 13.12
C THR A 85 -6.04 -7.29 13.09
N LEU A 86 -5.43 -7.53 11.93
CA LEU A 86 -3.98 -7.41 11.74
C LEU A 86 -3.56 -5.94 11.75
N GLU A 87 -4.32 -5.08 11.06
CA GLU A 87 -4.07 -3.63 11.10
C GLU A 87 -4.17 -3.05 12.52
N HIS A 88 -5.12 -3.54 13.34
CA HIS A 88 -5.17 -3.16 14.75
C HIS A 88 -3.93 -3.65 15.51
N LEU A 89 -3.43 -4.85 15.25
CA LEU A 89 -2.22 -5.37 15.88
C LEU A 89 -1.00 -4.48 15.56
N GLU A 90 -0.79 -4.16 14.29
CA GLU A 90 0.33 -3.33 13.80
C GLU A 90 0.21 -1.87 14.24
N ASN A 91 -0.99 -1.27 14.14
CA ASN A 91 -1.24 0.09 14.61
C ASN A 91 -0.93 0.24 16.11
N VAL A 92 -1.38 -0.70 16.95
CA VAL A 92 -1.07 -0.67 18.39
C VAL A 92 0.42 -0.91 18.63
N PHE A 93 1.04 -1.83 17.89
CA PHE A 93 2.47 -2.11 17.98
C PHE A 93 3.32 -0.84 17.79
N TYR A 94 3.09 -0.09 16.70
CA TYR A 94 3.84 1.15 16.46
C TYR A 94 3.48 2.26 17.43
N ARG A 95 2.19 2.46 17.71
CA ARG A 95 1.72 3.46 18.66
C ARG A 95 2.39 3.29 20.02
N ASP A 96 2.33 2.09 20.57
CA ASP A 96 2.81 1.81 21.93
C ASP A 96 4.35 1.71 21.95
N GLY A 97 4.98 1.17 20.90
CA GLY A 97 6.44 1.11 20.77
C GLY A 97 7.08 2.50 20.70
N LEU A 98 6.49 3.42 19.94
CA LEU A 98 6.94 4.82 19.81
C LEU A 98 6.66 5.67 21.06
N GLU A 99 5.70 5.27 21.90
CA GLU A 99 5.53 5.85 23.24
C GLU A 99 6.53 5.28 24.26
N THR A 100 6.97 4.04 24.06
CA THR A 100 7.89 3.33 24.98
C THR A 100 9.33 3.80 24.85
N PHE A 101 9.83 3.97 23.62
CA PHE A 101 11.22 4.33 23.35
C PHE A 101 11.35 5.78 22.87
N SER A 102 12.30 6.51 23.43
CA SER A 102 12.64 7.85 22.93
C SER A 102 13.38 7.78 21.58
N ASP A 103 13.32 8.86 20.80
CA ASP A 103 14.10 8.99 19.55
C ASP A 103 15.59 8.68 19.78
N ASP A 104 16.16 9.15 20.89
CA ASP A 104 17.55 8.87 21.25
C ASP A 104 17.81 7.37 21.46
N GLU A 105 16.85 6.63 22.05
CA GLU A 105 16.98 5.16 22.20
C GLU A 105 16.86 4.46 20.84
N ILE A 106 15.90 4.85 20.01
CA ILE A 106 15.68 4.30 18.65
C ILE A 106 16.93 4.54 17.79
N MET A 107 17.43 5.77 17.71
CA MET A 107 18.61 6.13 16.90
C MET A 107 19.90 5.44 17.37
N ASN A 108 19.96 4.98 18.62
CA ASN A 108 21.13 4.30 19.18
C ASN A 108 20.90 2.81 19.45
N ALA A 109 19.87 2.22 18.83
CA ALA A 109 19.64 0.78 18.84
C ALA A 109 20.86 0.01 18.29
N ASP A 110 21.15 -1.16 18.87
CA ASP A 110 22.26 -2.01 18.42
C ASP A 110 22.08 -2.46 16.95
N ALA A 111 20.84 -2.70 16.52
CA ALA A 111 20.49 -3.05 15.14
C ALA A 111 20.97 -1.97 14.14
N LEU A 112 20.98 -0.70 14.56
CA LEU A 112 21.41 0.39 13.72
C LEU A 112 22.92 0.67 13.76
N SER A 113 23.71 -0.10 14.52
CA SER A 113 25.13 0.19 14.75
C SER A 113 25.99 0.20 13.47
N GLY A 114 25.56 -0.49 12.41
CA GLY A 114 26.20 -0.45 11.09
C GLY A 114 25.90 0.81 10.28
N PHE A 115 24.84 1.55 10.63
CA PHE A 115 24.39 2.71 9.89
C PHE A 115 25.06 4.00 10.39
N ASN A 116 25.27 4.94 9.47
CA ASN A 116 25.82 6.25 9.83
C ASN A 116 24.78 7.11 10.58
N GLU A 117 25.20 8.28 11.06
CA GLU A 117 24.30 9.18 11.78
C GLU A 117 23.13 9.67 10.92
N THR A 118 23.35 9.96 9.63
CA THR A 118 22.31 10.43 8.71
C THR A 118 21.13 9.46 8.61
N VAL A 119 21.39 8.17 8.38
CA VAL A 119 20.33 7.15 8.30
C VAL A 119 19.65 6.98 9.66
N ARG A 120 20.44 6.88 10.74
CA ARG A 120 19.91 6.68 12.10
C ARG A 120 18.93 7.78 12.52
N MET A 121 19.22 9.04 12.19
CA MET A 121 18.33 10.17 12.51
C MET A 121 16.97 10.13 11.80
N GLN A 122 16.84 9.38 10.71
CA GLN A 122 15.59 9.28 9.95
C GLN A 122 14.66 8.19 10.51
N VAL A 123 15.23 7.14 11.12
CA VAL A 123 14.49 5.97 11.61
C VAL A 123 13.30 6.32 12.53
N PRO A 124 13.41 7.21 13.54
CA PRO A 124 12.25 7.56 14.36
C PRO A 124 11.07 8.15 13.57
N GLU A 125 11.35 8.97 12.54
CA GLU A 125 10.29 9.56 11.72
C GLU A 125 9.70 8.57 10.72
N TYR A 126 10.54 7.68 10.18
CA TYR A 126 10.07 6.56 9.37
C TYR A 126 9.13 5.65 10.15
N LEU A 127 9.47 5.26 11.38
CA LEU A 127 8.59 4.45 12.22
C LEU A 127 7.27 5.16 12.57
N ARG A 128 7.29 6.50 12.77
CA ARG A 128 6.05 7.28 12.92
C ARG A 128 5.21 7.31 11.65
N THR A 129 5.86 7.32 10.49
CA THR A 129 5.18 7.27 9.20
C THR A 129 4.51 5.91 9.02
N VAL A 130 5.20 4.81 9.33
CA VAL A 130 4.61 3.46 9.38
C VAL A 130 3.39 3.43 10.31
N GLY A 131 3.53 3.85 11.58
CA GLY A 131 2.39 3.90 12.49
C GLY A 131 1.23 4.80 12.02
N ALA A 132 1.49 5.83 11.22
CA ALA A 132 0.45 6.65 10.61
C ALA A 132 -0.23 5.95 9.41
N HIS A 133 0.50 5.11 8.68
CA HIS A 133 -0.05 4.26 7.63
C HIS A 133 -0.96 3.18 8.23
N GLU A 134 -0.51 2.50 9.29
CA GLU A 134 -1.35 1.48 9.97
C GLU A 134 -2.66 2.07 10.50
N GLN A 135 -2.62 3.27 11.07
CA GLN A 135 -3.85 3.95 11.47
C GLN A 135 -4.75 4.27 10.28
N ALA A 136 -4.17 4.65 9.12
CA ALA A 136 -4.93 4.91 7.92
C ALA A 136 -5.56 3.63 7.32
N HIS A 137 -4.88 2.48 7.43
CA HIS A 137 -5.42 1.18 7.05
C HIS A 137 -6.60 0.78 7.93
N VAL A 138 -6.45 0.90 9.27
CA VAL A 138 -7.54 0.71 10.24
C VAL A 138 -8.75 1.57 9.89
N ASP A 139 -8.54 2.85 9.62
CA ASP A 139 -9.61 3.80 9.27
C ASP A 139 -10.30 3.40 7.97
N ALA A 140 -9.53 3.01 6.95
CA ALA A 140 -10.06 2.61 5.63
C ALA A 140 -10.86 1.31 5.68
N LEU A 141 -10.37 0.28 6.37
CA LEU A 141 -11.07 -0.99 6.54
C LEU A 141 -12.33 -0.83 7.38
N THR A 142 -12.24 -0.08 8.49
CA THR A 142 -13.41 0.22 9.34
C THR A 142 -14.53 0.86 8.52
N ALA A 143 -14.21 1.93 7.78
CA ALA A 143 -15.19 2.61 6.93
C ALA A 143 -15.77 1.67 5.85
N THR A 144 -14.93 0.86 5.22
CA THR A 144 -15.37 -0.10 4.19
C THR A 144 -16.31 -1.16 4.75
N ILE A 145 -16.03 -1.69 5.94
CA ILE A 145 -16.89 -2.67 6.61
C ILE A 145 -18.26 -2.07 6.94
N GLU A 146 -18.29 -0.83 7.46
CA GLU A 146 -19.54 -0.10 7.73
C GLU A 146 -20.36 0.13 6.46
N ASP A 147 -19.71 0.56 5.36
CA ASP A 147 -20.35 0.77 4.06
C ASP A 147 -20.94 -0.53 3.49
N LEU A 148 -20.35 -1.68 3.83
CA LEU A 148 -20.83 -3.02 3.48
C LEU A 148 -21.87 -3.57 4.46
N ASN A 149 -22.41 -2.74 5.36
CA ASN A 149 -23.37 -3.09 6.42
C ASN A 149 -22.84 -4.16 7.39
N GLY A 150 -21.52 -4.26 7.55
CA GLY A 150 -20.86 -5.09 8.55
C GLY A 150 -20.62 -4.33 9.85
N ASP A 151 -20.35 -5.08 10.92
CA ASP A 151 -19.85 -4.53 12.18
C ASP A 151 -18.31 -4.67 12.19
N PRO A 152 -17.56 -3.56 12.23
CA PRO A 152 -16.10 -3.62 12.34
C PRO A 152 -15.67 -4.23 13.68
N ILE A 153 -14.69 -5.12 13.63
CA ILE A 153 -14.04 -5.64 14.82
C ILE A 153 -13.26 -4.53 15.53
N GLY A 154 -13.29 -4.52 16.86
CA GLY A 154 -12.57 -3.52 17.66
C GLY A 154 -11.12 -3.93 17.94
N GLU A 155 -10.32 -2.94 18.33
CA GLU A 155 -8.94 -3.12 18.81
C GLU A 155 -8.89 -4.13 19.98
N GLY A 156 -7.94 -5.08 19.93
CA GLY A 156 -7.66 -6.04 20.99
C GLY A 156 -6.68 -5.54 22.06
N GLU A 157 -6.31 -6.42 22.99
CA GLU A 157 -5.21 -6.18 23.94
C GLU A 157 -3.99 -7.02 23.55
N TYR A 158 -2.80 -6.42 23.52
CA TYR A 158 -1.59 -7.06 23.00
C TYR A 158 -0.41 -7.04 23.97
N ASP A 159 0.46 -8.07 23.88
CA ASP A 159 1.78 -8.13 24.52
C ASP A 159 2.83 -8.56 23.48
N PHE A 160 3.67 -7.60 23.10
CA PHE A 160 4.69 -7.78 22.06
C PHE A 160 6.04 -8.30 22.58
N GLY A 161 6.23 -8.36 23.91
CA GLY A 161 7.41 -8.96 24.52
C GLY A 161 8.77 -8.27 24.27
N TYR A 162 8.84 -7.13 23.56
CA TYR A 162 10.09 -6.39 23.37
C TYR A 162 10.47 -5.60 24.63
N SER A 163 11.77 -5.45 24.87
CA SER A 163 12.34 -4.64 25.96
C SER A 163 13.39 -3.64 25.48
N THR A 164 13.80 -3.73 24.21
CA THR A 164 14.81 -2.87 23.59
C THR A 164 14.34 -2.39 22.21
N PRO A 165 14.87 -1.27 21.69
CA PRO A 165 14.58 -0.82 20.33
C PRO A 165 14.95 -1.86 19.25
N SER A 166 16.03 -2.63 19.43
CA SER A 166 16.39 -3.70 18.49
C SER A 166 15.37 -4.84 18.49
N GLU A 167 14.84 -5.23 19.65
CA GLU A 167 13.74 -6.21 19.72
C GLU A 167 12.45 -5.64 19.13
N PHE A 168 12.17 -4.35 19.32
CA PHE A 168 11.06 -3.66 18.66
C PHE A 168 11.21 -3.76 17.14
N PHE A 169 12.35 -3.42 16.54
CA PHE A 169 12.52 -3.56 15.09
C PHE A 169 12.39 -5.00 14.59
N ALA A 170 12.85 -5.98 15.37
CA ALA A 170 12.73 -7.40 15.01
C ALA A 170 11.27 -7.88 15.05
N VAL A 171 10.48 -7.47 16.05
CA VAL A 171 9.05 -7.77 16.10
C VAL A 171 8.32 -7.06 14.97
N GLY A 172 8.65 -5.80 14.69
CA GLY A 172 8.08 -5.06 13.56
C GLY A 172 8.32 -5.78 12.24
N ALA A 173 9.58 -6.17 11.96
CA ALA A 173 9.88 -6.96 10.77
C ALA A 173 9.04 -8.25 10.69
N ALA A 174 8.84 -8.95 11.81
CA ALA A 174 8.01 -10.16 11.83
C ALA A 174 6.53 -9.87 11.53
N LEU A 175 5.98 -8.77 12.08
CA LEU A 175 4.61 -8.34 11.83
C LEU A 175 4.41 -7.96 10.36
N GLU A 176 5.18 -7.01 9.81
CA GLU A 176 5.02 -6.56 8.42
C GLU A 176 5.16 -7.71 7.41
N ASN A 177 6.14 -8.61 7.60
CA ASN A 177 6.27 -9.78 6.72
C ASN A 177 5.08 -10.74 6.85
N THR A 178 4.47 -10.83 8.03
CA THR A 178 3.21 -11.59 8.24
C THR A 178 2.04 -10.86 7.59
N GLY A 179 1.96 -9.53 7.68
CA GLY A 179 0.97 -8.68 7.00
C GLY A 179 0.98 -8.90 5.49
N VAL A 180 2.15 -8.82 4.85
CA VAL A 180 2.33 -9.14 3.42
C VAL A 180 1.75 -10.51 3.07
N ALA A 181 2.17 -11.55 3.79
CA ALA A 181 1.72 -12.92 3.54
C ALA A 181 0.21 -13.11 3.80
N ALA A 182 -0.34 -12.39 4.78
CA ALA A 182 -1.75 -12.42 5.14
C ALA A 182 -2.64 -11.80 4.07
N TYR A 183 -2.26 -10.63 3.56
CA TYR A 183 -2.96 -9.96 2.46
C TYR A 183 -2.91 -10.82 1.18
N ALA A 184 -1.74 -11.35 0.83
CA ALA A 184 -1.59 -12.25 -0.31
C ALA A 184 -2.50 -13.50 -0.19
N GLY A 185 -2.61 -14.09 1.00
CA GLY A 185 -3.47 -15.27 1.25
C GLY A 185 -4.97 -14.97 1.41
N ALA A 186 -5.32 -13.73 1.76
CA ALA A 186 -6.69 -13.28 1.92
C ALA A 186 -7.29 -12.76 0.61
N ALA A 187 -6.50 -12.13 -0.24
CA ALA A 187 -6.97 -11.46 -1.44
C ALA A 187 -7.74 -12.39 -2.41
N PRO A 188 -7.33 -13.66 -2.66
CA PRO A 188 -8.13 -14.59 -3.46
C PRO A 188 -9.55 -14.85 -2.94
N LYS A 189 -9.82 -14.55 -1.67
CA LYS A 189 -11.12 -14.73 -0.99
C LYS A 189 -12.02 -13.50 -1.11
N VAL A 190 -11.57 -12.40 -1.70
CA VAL A 190 -12.37 -11.18 -1.85
C VAL A 190 -13.31 -11.31 -3.06
N VAL A 191 -14.61 -11.18 -2.83
CA VAL A 191 -15.68 -11.30 -3.83
C VAL A 191 -15.83 -10.02 -4.63
N ASN A 192 -15.90 -8.86 -3.98
CA ASN A 192 -16.02 -7.59 -4.64
C ASN A 192 -14.67 -7.14 -5.21
N ASN A 193 -14.58 -7.13 -6.53
CA ASN A 193 -13.39 -6.79 -7.26
C ASN A 193 -12.91 -5.34 -7.04
N ASP A 194 -13.81 -4.40 -6.71
CA ASP A 194 -13.43 -3.03 -6.37
C ASP A 194 -12.59 -2.96 -5.08
N LEU A 195 -12.75 -3.94 -4.18
CA LEU A 195 -11.96 -4.04 -2.95
C LEU A 195 -10.53 -4.54 -3.22
N LEU A 196 -10.30 -5.28 -4.31
CA LEU A 196 -8.98 -5.82 -4.64
C LEU A 196 -7.96 -4.71 -4.95
N THR A 197 -8.39 -3.62 -5.60
CA THR A 197 -7.49 -2.48 -5.85
C THR A 197 -7.11 -1.80 -4.55
N VAL A 198 -8.02 -1.62 -3.60
CA VAL A 198 -7.68 -1.04 -2.29
C VAL A 198 -6.76 -1.97 -1.50
N ALA A 199 -7.11 -3.26 -1.41
CA ALA A 199 -6.32 -4.27 -0.73
C ALA A 199 -4.90 -4.41 -1.31
N ALA A 200 -4.75 -4.34 -2.64
CA ALA A 200 -3.45 -4.35 -3.28
C ALA A 200 -2.60 -3.14 -2.86
N GLY A 201 -3.19 -1.96 -2.69
CA GLY A 201 -2.46 -0.77 -2.26
C GLY A 201 -2.00 -0.80 -0.81
N ILE A 202 -2.73 -1.46 0.08
CA ILE A 202 -2.28 -1.73 1.45
C ILE A 202 -1.17 -2.78 1.40
N HIS A 203 -1.40 -3.89 0.69
CA HIS A 203 -0.43 -4.98 0.54
C HIS A 203 0.96 -4.53 0.04
N SER A 204 1.02 -3.60 -0.92
CA SER A 204 2.31 -3.05 -1.35
C SER A 204 2.94 -2.13 -0.30
N ASN A 205 2.14 -1.41 0.49
CA ASN A 205 2.63 -0.60 1.61
C ASN A 205 3.26 -1.47 2.71
N GLU A 206 2.58 -2.55 3.13
CA GLU A 206 3.11 -3.57 4.04
C GLU A 206 4.47 -4.10 3.56
N ALA A 207 4.57 -4.38 2.25
CA ALA A 207 5.80 -4.90 1.66
C ALA A 207 6.93 -3.87 1.68
N ARG A 208 6.63 -2.57 1.51
CA ARG A 208 7.62 -1.50 1.64
C ARG A 208 8.11 -1.36 3.09
N HIS A 209 7.22 -1.43 4.07
CA HIS A 209 7.58 -1.42 5.49
C HIS A 209 8.45 -2.63 5.84
N ALA A 210 8.05 -3.82 5.41
CA ALA A 210 8.81 -5.05 5.60
C ALA A 210 10.22 -4.97 5.02
N ALA A 211 10.39 -4.40 3.82
CA ALA A 211 11.72 -4.20 3.23
C ALA A 211 12.61 -3.26 4.07
N PHE A 212 12.05 -2.15 4.55
CA PHE A 212 12.78 -1.22 5.40
C PHE A 212 13.19 -1.86 6.74
N LEU A 213 12.26 -2.57 7.39
CA LEU A 213 12.55 -3.24 8.66
C LEU A 213 13.55 -4.38 8.50
N ASN A 214 13.45 -5.16 7.42
CA ASN A 214 14.45 -6.17 7.09
C ASN A 214 15.84 -5.51 6.92
N LEU A 215 15.92 -4.40 6.18
CA LEU A 215 17.18 -3.67 5.96
C LEU A 215 17.82 -3.21 7.28
N ILE A 216 17.07 -2.55 8.16
CA ILE A 216 17.61 -2.03 9.43
C ILE A 216 17.94 -3.13 10.45
N ASN A 217 17.37 -4.32 10.29
CA ASN A 217 17.71 -5.52 11.06
C ASN A 217 18.89 -6.31 10.47
N ASP A 218 19.58 -5.77 9.46
CA ASP A 218 20.72 -6.41 8.78
C ASP A 218 20.34 -7.66 7.95
N GLU A 219 19.05 -7.85 7.67
CA GLU A 219 18.51 -8.94 6.85
C GLU A 219 18.39 -8.51 5.36
N ALA A 220 18.10 -9.48 4.47
CA ALA A 220 17.82 -9.18 3.08
C ALA A 220 16.48 -8.43 2.94
N PRO A 221 16.43 -7.22 2.34
CA PRO A 221 15.19 -6.42 2.26
C PRO A 221 14.05 -7.14 1.51
N PHE A 222 14.42 -7.88 0.48
CA PHE A 222 13.54 -8.69 -0.36
C PHE A 222 14.14 -10.10 -0.45
N PRO A 223 13.80 -11.01 0.47
CA PRO A 223 14.47 -12.31 0.57
C PRO A 223 14.04 -13.31 -0.50
N ASN A 224 12.90 -13.09 -1.17
CA ASN A 224 12.32 -13.99 -2.15
C ASN A 224 11.99 -13.26 -3.45
N ALA A 225 12.13 -13.95 -4.58
CA ALA A 225 11.66 -13.49 -5.89
C ALA A 225 10.13 -13.62 -6.06
N VAL A 226 9.46 -14.36 -5.19
CA VAL A 226 8.00 -14.42 -5.10
C VAL A 226 7.64 -14.62 -3.64
N ASP A 227 6.89 -13.70 -3.05
CA ASP A 227 6.47 -13.84 -1.67
C ASP A 227 5.38 -14.91 -1.53
N GLN A 228 5.43 -15.65 -0.42
CA GLN A 228 4.52 -16.75 -0.15
C GLN A 228 3.31 -16.24 0.63
N ALA A 229 2.11 -16.56 0.12
CA ALA A 229 0.88 -16.35 0.86
C ALA A 229 0.80 -17.30 2.06
N MET A 230 0.27 -16.81 3.18
CA MET A 230 -0.07 -17.63 4.34
C MET A 230 -1.59 -17.86 4.42
N SER A 231 -1.99 -19.03 4.88
CA SER A 231 -3.38 -19.28 5.23
C SER A 231 -3.79 -18.48 6.47
N VAL A 232 -5.10 -18.23 6.62
CA VAL A 232 -5.65 -17.54 7.80
C VAL A 232 -5.23 -18.24 9.10
N ASP A 233 -5.21 -19.57 9.12
CA ASP A 233 -4.81 -20.33 10.32
C ASP A 233 -3.32 -20.11 10.66
N GLU A 234 -2.44 -20.09 9.65
CA GLU A 234 -1.01 -19.83 9.86
C GLU A 234 -0.76 -18.40 10.34
N VAL A 235 -1.49 -17.42 9.78
CA VAL A 235 -1.39 -16.02 10.22
C VAL A 235 -1.89 -15.86 11.65
N LEU A 236 -3.05 -16.44 11.97
CA LEU A 236 -3.59 -16.38 13.34
C LEU A 236 -2.71 -17.13 14.34
N GLU A 237 -1.98 -18.17 13.93
CA GLU A 237 -0.97 -18.82 14.76
C GLU A 237 0.20 -17.88 15.10
N VAL A 238 0.66 -17.08 14.14
CA VAL A 238 1.73 -16.09 14.34
C VAL A 238 1.22 -14.88 15.14
N ALA A 239 0.19 -14.20 14.64
CA ALA A 239 -0.41 -13.01 15.27
C ALA A 239 -0.96 -13.31 16.68
N GLY A 240 -1.56 -14.50 16.87
CA GLY A 240 -2.12 -14.93 18.15
C GLY A 240 -1.11 -15.08 19.28
N GLN A 241 0.20 -15.07 18.99
CA GLN A 241 1.24 -15.04 20.02
C GLN A 241 1.27 -13.72 20.78
N PHE A 242 0.79 -12.65 20.17
CA PHE A 242 0.77 -11.30 20.73
C PHE A 242 -0.58 -10.92 21.32
N VAL A 243 -1.67 -11.60 20.96
CA VAL A 243 -3.02 -11.26 21.42
C VAL A 243 -3.28 -11.82 22.82
N THR A 244 -3.66 -10.95 23.76
CA THR A 244 -3.95 -11.30 25.16
C THR A 244 -5.44 -11.20 25.51
N SER A 245 -6.23 -10.47 24.72
CA SER A 245 -7.70 -10.44 24.81
C SER A 245 -8.35 -11.69 24.22
N GLU A 246 -9.62 -11.95 24.57
CA GLU A 246 -10.41 -12.97 23.88
C GLU A 246 -10.70 -12.52 22.43
N VAL A 247 -10.38 -13.38 21.45
CA VAL A 247 -10.74 -13.18 20.04
C VAL A 247 -11.94 -14.03 19.72
N ASP A 248 -12.97 -13.46 19.10
CA ASP A 248 -14.11 -14.22 18.59
C ASP A 248 -13.78 -14.72 17.16
N PRO A 249 -13.45 -16.02 16.97
CA PRO A 249 -13.08 -16.54 15.66
C PRO A 249 -14.24 -16.52 14.67
N SER A 250 -15.50 -16.38 15.14
CA SER A 250 -16.67 -16.28 14.26
C SER A 250 -16.67 -15.01 13.41
N ALA A 251 -15.89 -13.99 13.79
CA ALA A 251 -15.70 -12.77 13.00
C ALA A 251 -15.02 -13.02 11.64
N TYR A 252 -14.29 -14.13 11.50
CA TYR A 252 -13.56 -14.51 10.28
C TYR A 252 -14.24 -15.64 9.50
N GLU A 253 -15.34 -16.19 10.02
CA GLU A 253 -16.01 -17.33 9.40
C GLU A 253 -16.62 -16.93 8.05
N LEU A 254 -16.08 -17.51 6.99
CA LEU A 254 -16.65 -17.41 5.66
C LEU A 254 -17.89 -18.30 5.56
N GLY A 255 -19.01 -17.76 5.09
CA GLY A 255 -20.25 -18.53 4.94
C GLY A 255 -20.12 -19.69 3.93
N ASP A 256 -20.85 -20.78 4.17
CA ASP A 256 -20.82 -22.01 3.35
C ASP A 256 -21.24 -21.79 1.87
N GLU A 257 -22.09 -20.80 1.61
CA GLU A 257 -22.58 -20.42 0.29
C GLU A 257 -22.09 -19.02 -0.08
N ARG A 258 -20.80 -18.88 -0.39
CA ARG A 258 -20.26 -17.60 -0.89
C ARG A 258 -20.70 -17.35 -2.33
N PRO A 259 -21.02 -16.09 -2.68
CA PRO A 259 -21.16 -15.70 -4.08
C PRO A 259 -19.90 -16.07 -4.84
N SER A 260 -20.05 -16.37 -6.14
CA SER A 260 -18.89 -16.36 -7.04
C SER A 260 -18.26 -14.98 -6.98
N HIS A 261 -16.93 -14.92 -6.96
CA HIS A 261 -16.20 -13.67 -7.06
C HIS A 261 -16.73 -12.85 -8.24
N ASP A 262 -16.94 -11.54 -8.05
CA ASP A 262 -17.38 -10.61 -9.08
C ASP A 262 -16.21 -10.25 -10.00
N ARG A 263 -15.56 -11.30 -10.51
CA ARG A 263 -14.38 -11.21 -11.35
C ARG A 263 -14.85 -11.01 -12.78
N LYS A 264 -14.63 -9.80 -13.30
CA LYS A 264 -14.74 -9.31 -14.69
C LYS A 264 -15.94 -9.76 -15.55
N ALA A 265 -16.46 -8.81 -16.33
CA ALA A 265 -17.44 -9.10 -17.39
C ALA A 265 -16.77 -9.76 -18.63
N ASP A 266 -17.51 -10.64 -19.34
CA ASP A 266 -17.05 -11.45 -20.50
C ASP A 266 -16.39 -10.69 -21.69
N ASN A 267 -16.39 -9.35 -21.73
CA ASN A 267 -15.91 -8.53 -22.84
C ASN A 267 -14.73 -7.61 -22.49
N ASP A 268 -14.04 -7.85 -21.38
CA ASP A 268 -12.90 -7.06 -20.92
C ASP A 268 -11.55 -7.72 -21.29
N THR A 269 -10.41 -7.08 -21.00
CA THR A 269 -9.05 -7.61 -21.25
C THR A 269 -8.93 -9.02 -20.68
N SER A 270 -8.52 -9.98 -21.50
CA SER A 270 -8.36 -11.37 -21.06
C SER A 270 -7.19 -11.52 -20.09
N ASP A 271 -7.22 -12.54 -19.22
CA ASP A 271 -6.11 -12.80 -18.29
C ASP A 271 -4.77 -13.00 -19.02
N VAL A 272 -4.78 -13.60 -20.21
CA VAL A 272 -3.58 -13.75 -21.06
C VAL A 272 -3.07 -12.39 -21.55
N GLU A 273 -3.96 -11.44 -21.84
CA GLU A 273 -3.56 -10.06 -22.20
C GLU A 273 -3.04 -9.30 -20.98
N VAL A 274 -3.61 -9.50 -19.79
CA VAL A 274 -3.10 -8.92 -18.53
C VAL A 274 -1.72 -9.46 -18.20
N LEU A 275 -1.53 -10.79 -18.30
CA LEU A 275 -0.24 -11.43 -18.09
C LEU A 275 0.82 -10.97 -19.09
N ASN A 276 0.47 -10.85 -20.38
CA ASN A 276 1.40 -10.33 -21.38
C ASN A 276 1.71 -8.85 -21.17
N TYR A 277 0.77 -8.08 -20.63
CA TYR A 277 1.03 -6.71 -20.21
C TYR A 277 2.04 -6.68 -19.06
N ALA A 278 1.86 -7.48 -18.00
CA ALA A 278 2.81 -7.60 -16.90
C ALA A 278 4.18 -8.09 -17.40
N LEU A 279 4.21 -9.14 -18.22
CA LEU A 279 5.43 -9.71 -18.80
C LEU A 279 6.21 -8.69 -19.66
N THR A 280 5.53 -7.72 -20.27
CA THR A 280 6.20 -6.62 -20.98
C THR A 280 7.01 -5.75 -20.02
N LEU A 281 6.50 -5.49 -18.80
CA LEU A 281 7.17 -4.71 -17.77
C LEU A 281 8.34 -5.51 -17.18
N GLU A 282 8.11 -6.78 -16.83
CA GLU A 282 9.18 -7.65 -16.31
C GLU A 282 10.34 -7.81 -17.30
N HIS A 283 10.05 -7.88 -18.61
CA HIS A 283 11.10 -7.90 -19.62
C HIS A 283 11.92 -6.61 -19.64
N LEU A 284 11.27 -5.47 -19.40
CA LEU A 284 11.91 -4.16 -19.37
C LEU A 284 12.79 -4.01 -18.12
N GLU A 285 12.30 -4.39 -16.94
CA GLU A 285 13.04 -4.37 -15.67
C GLU A 285 14.18 -5.39 -15.66
N ASN A 286 13.94 -6.64 -16.08
CA ASN A 286 14.99 -7.65 -16.22
C ASN A 286 16.10 -7.20 -17.17
N ALA A 287 15.76 -6.61 -18.33
CA ALA A 287 16.76 -6.07 -19.25
C ALA A 287 17.53 -4.89 -18.64
N PHE A 288 16.84 -4.00 -17.93
CA PHE A 288 17.44 -2.86 -17.24
C PHE A 288 18.52 -3.29 -16.24
N TYR A 289 18.21 -4.22 -15.33
CA TYR A 289 19.19 -4.70 -14.35
C TYR A 289 20.30 -5.51 -15.00
N ARG A 290 19.97 -6.44 -15.90
CA ARG A 290 20.95 -7.26 -16.62
C ARG A 290 22.00 -6.39 -17.32
N ASP A 291 21.55 -5.37 -18.05
CA ASP A 291 22.43 -4.54 -18.87
C ASP A 291 23.14 -3.46 -18.03
N GLY A 292 22.46 -2.88 -17.03
CA GLY A 292 23.04 -1.92 -16.09
C GLY A 292 24.14 -2.52 -15.22
N LEU A 293 23.91 -3.70 -14.65
CA LEU A 293 24.91 -4.42 -13.84
C LEU A 293 26.09 -4.96 -14.65
N ALA A 294 25.90 -5.18 -15.95
CA ALA A 294 27.02 -5.47 -16.86
C ALA A 294 27.82 -4.20 -17.23
N GLY A 295 27.19 -3.03 -17.15
CA GLY A 295 27.75 -1.74 -17.55
C GLY A 295 28.54 -1.01 -16.46
N PHE A 296 28.18 -1.21 -15.19
CA PHE A 296 28.87 -0.62 -14.03
C PHE A 296 29.58 -1.68 -13.19
N SER A 297 30.76 -1.35 -12.69
CA SER A 297 31.41 -2.15 -11.66
C SER A 297 30.78 -1.96 -10.29
N ASP A 298 30.94 -2.95 -9.40
CA ASP A 298 30.54 -2.83 -7.99
C ASP A 298 31.12 -1.56 -7.34
N GLU A 299 32.37 -1.20 -7.63
CA GLU A 299 33.00 0.01 -7.10
C GLU A 299 32.31 1.28 -7.60
N GLU A 300 31.86 1.33 -8.87
CA GLU A 300 31.11 2.47 -9.39
C GLU A 300 29.73 2.59 -8.73
N LEU A 301 29.03 1.47 -8.53
CA LEU A 301 27.72 1.43 -7.87
C LEU A 301 27.81 1.83 -6.39
N MET A 302 28.80 1.31 -5.65
CA MET A 302 29.02 1.67 -4.24
C MET A 302 29.34 3.15 -4.04
N ASN A 303 29.99 3.78 -5.04
CA ASN A 303 30.43 5.17 -4.99
C ASN A 303 29.53 6.11 -5.81
N ALA A 304 28.28 5.71 -6.12
CA ALA A 304 27.33 6.60 -6.77
C ALA A 304 27.14 7.89 -5.95
N ASP A 305 27.13 9.05 -6.60
CA ASP A 305 27.04 10.35 -5.93
C ASP A 305 25.78 10.47 -5.03
N VAL A 306 24.67 9.84 -5.44
CA VAL A 306 23.42 9.81 -4.66
C VAL A 306 23.58 9.10 -3.32
N LEU A 307 24.54 8.18 -3.21
CA LEU A 307 24.84 7.44 -1.99
C LEU A 307 25.83 8.15 -1.06
N SER A 308 26.24 9.38 -1.38
CA SER A 308 27.27 10.11 -0.63
C SER A 308 26.92 10.39 0.84
N ASP A 309 25.62 10.45 1.15
CA ASP A 309 25.11 10.62 2.51
C ASP A 309 25.00 9.29 3.28
N TYR A 310 25.24 8.14 2.63
CA TYR A 310 25.19 6.81 3.25
C TYR A 310 26.54 6.38 3.82
N GLY A 311 26.49 5.51 4.85
CA GLY A 311 27.68 4.89 5.42
C GLY A 311 28.20 3.74 4.56
N THR A 312 29.46 3.36 4.74
CA THR A 312 30.10 2.26 3.98
C THR A 312 29.35 0.94 4.12
N ALA A 313 28.74 0.67 5.27
CA ALA A 313 27.97 -0.56 5.49
C ALA A 313 26.76 -0.70 4.54
N VAL A 314 26.09 0.41 4.20
CA VAL A 314 24.99 0.40 3.23
C VAL A 314 25.58 0.33 1.82
N GLN A 315 26.54 1.19 1.50
CA GLN A 315 27.18 1.26 0.19
C GLN A 315 27.70 -0.11 -0.27
N GLU A 316 28.44 -0.83 0.60
CA GLU A 316 29.02 -2.14 0.29
C GLU A 316 27.98 -3.22 -0.05
N LYS A 317 26.72 -3.07 0.40
CA LYS A 317 25.63 -4.00 0.10
C LYS A 317 24.87 -3.67 -1.18
N VAL A 318 24.95 -2.43 -1.67
CA VAL A 318 24.16 -1.96 -2.82
C VAL A 318 24.32 -2.86 -4.06
N PRO A 319 25.54 -3.21 -4.53
CA PRO A 319 25.67 -4.05 -5.72
C PRO A 319 25.04 -5.44 -5.54
N GLY A 320 25.16 -6.03 -4.34
CA GLY A 320 24.56 -7.33 -4.03
C GLY A 320 23.04 -7.28 -4.01
N HIS A 321 22.45 -6.22 -3.46
CA HIS A 321 21.00 -6.02 -3.48
C HIS A 321 20.48 -5.75 -4.90
N LEU A 322 21.17 -4.95 -5.70
CA LEU A 322 20.78 -4.73 -7.11
C LEU A 322 20.88 -6.01 -7.94
N ALA A 323 21.89 -6.86 -7.70
CA ALA A 323 21.98 -8.17 -8.35
C ALA A 323 20.82 -9.08 -7.94
N MET A 324 20.41 -9.04 -6.67
CA MET A 324 19.25 -9.79 -6.18
C MET A 324 17.95 -9.31 -6.83
N VAL A 325 17.76 -8.00 -7.02
CA VAL A 325 16.63 -7.46 -7.80
C VAL A 325 16.66 -8.02 -9.22
N GLY A 326 17.79 -7.94 -9.92
CA GLY A 326 17.92 -8.51 -11.27
C GLY A 326 17.62 -10.01 -11.35
N ASP A 327 18.00 -10.79 -10.33
CA ASP A 327 17.64 -12.22 -10.23
C ASP A 327 16.13 -12.42 -10.01
N HIS A 328 15.46 -11.52 -9.29
CA HIS A 328 14.02 -11.53 -9.09
C HIS A 328 13.27 -11.21 -10.38
N GLU A 329 13.66 -10.15 -11.10
CA GLU A 329 13.05 -9.79 -12.39
C GLU A 329 13.16 -10.94 -13.41
N ALA A 330 14.30 -11.63 -13.45
CA ALA A 330 14.46 -12.81 -14.28
C ALA A 330 13.51 -13.95 -13.88
N ALA A 331 13.25 -14.12 -12.59
CA ALA A 331 12.30 -15.10 -12.08
C ALA A 331 10.85 -14.71 -12.38
N HIS A 332 10.48 -13.44 -12.27
CA HIS A 332 9.16 -12.91 -12.64
C HIS A 332 8.88 -13.16 -14.14
N VAL A 333 9.83 -12.83 -15.02
CA VAL A 333 9.75 -13.14 -16.47
C VAL A 333 9.46 -14.63 -16.68
N SER A 334 10.18 -15.51 -16.00
CA SER A 334 9.97 -16.96 -16.11
C SER A 334 8.57 -17.37 -15.63
N ALA A 335 8.13 -16.86 -14.47
CA ALA A 335 6.86 -17.21 -13.87
C ALA A 335 5.66 -16.77 -14.75
N LEU A 336 5.71 -15.55 -15.28
CA LEU A 336 4.67 -15.03 -16.16
C LEU A 336 4.67 -15.74 -17.52
N THR A 337 5.84 -16.01 -18.10
CA THR A 337 5.97 -16.79 -19.34
C THR A 337 5.31 -18.15 -19.20
N ASP A 338 5.67 -18.89 -18.14
CA ASP A 338 5.11 -20.22 -17.85
C ASP A 338 3.59 -20.15 -17.65
N THR A 339 3.10 -19.10 -16.98
CA THR A 339 1.65 -18.91 -16.73
C THR A 339 0.90 -18.63 -18.02
N VAL A 340 1.44 -17.77 -18.90
CA VAL A 340 0.84 -17.49 -20.22
C VAL A 340 0.74 -18.76 -21.05
N GLU A 341 1.81 -19.57 -21.11
CA GLU A 341 1.82 -20.83 -21.85
C GLU A 341 0.83 -21.86 -21.28
N GLN A 342 0.73 -21.97 -19.95
CA GLN A 342 -0.22 -22.85 -19.27
C GLN A 342 -1.68 -22.50 -19.58
N LEU A 343 -1.99 -21.21 -19.75
CA LEU A 343 -3.30 -20.73 -20.18
C LEU A 343 -3.53 -20.85 -21.70
N GLY A 344 -2.55 -21.38 -22.45
CA GLY A 344 -2.62 -21.55 -23.90
C GLY A 344 -2.39 -20.25 -24.68
N GLY A 345 -1.87 -19.22 -24.03
CA GLY A 345 -1.45 -17.97 -24.64
C GLY A 345 -0.08 -18.08 -25.34
N THR A 346 0.32 -17.03 -26.01
CA THR A 346 1.68 -16.86 -26.52
C THR A 346 2.34 -15.74 -25.69
N PRO A 347 3.45 -16.03 -24.98
CA PRO A 347 4.20 -15.01 -24.26
C PRO A 347 4.69 -13.92 -25.21
N VAL A 348 4.62 -12.67 -24.77
CA VAL A 348 5.27 -11.54 -25.45
C VAL A 348 6.79 -11.72 -25.40
N GLU A 349 7.48 -11.31 -26.47
CA GLU A 349 8.95 -11.37 -26.53
C GLU A 349 9.55 -10.08 -25.93
N GLU A 350 10.76 -10.21 -25.36
CA GLU A 350 11.57 -9.06 -24.92
C GLU A 350 11.79 -8.06 -26.07
N ALA A 351 11.59 -6.77 -25.81
CA ALA A 351 11.86 -5.69 -26.75
C ALA A 351 13.31 -5.18 -26.64
N ASN A 352 13.69 -4.24 -27.50
CA ASN A 352 14.95 -3.49 -27.32
C ASN A 352 14.69 -2.20 -26.54
N TYR A 353 15.61 -1.86 -25.63
CA TYR A 353 15.45 -0.74 -24.72
C TYR A 353 16.58 0.30 -24.82
N ASP A 354 16.25 1.57 -24.56
CA ASP A 354 17.18 2.66 -24.30
C ASP A 354 16.77 3.38 -23.01
N PHE A 355 17.54 3.18 -21.95
CA PHE A 355 17.25 3.71 -20.61
C PHE A 355 17.84 5.09 -20.34
N GLY A 356 18.69 5.61 -21.24
CA GLY A 356 19.19 6.98 -21.17
C GLY A 356 20.09 7.36 -19.99
N TYR A 357 20.51 6.42 -19.12
CA TYR A 357 21.46 6.69 -18.04
C TYR A 357 22.92 6.61 -18.52
N SER A 358 23.81 7.37 -17.88
CA SER A 358 25.26 7.34 -18.14
C SER A 358 26.11 7.22 -16.86
N THR A 359 25.48 7.34 -15.69
CA THR A 359 26.15 7.28 -14.39
C THR A 359 25.42 6.34 -13.44
N PRO A 360 26.10 5.81 -12.40
CA PRO A 360 25.45 5.01 -11.36
C PRO A 360 24.28 5.71 -10.67
N SER A 361 24.36 7.02 -10.42
CA SER A 361 23.26 7.80 -9.82
C SER A 361 22.06 7.91 -10.75
N GLU A 362 22.27 8.09 -12.05
CA GLU A 362 21.18 8.08 -13.04
C GLU A 362 20.55 6.69 -13.16
N PHE A 363 21.37 5.63 -13.12
CA PHE A 363 20.89 4.25 -13.08
C PHE A 363 19.99 4.01 -11.86
N LEU A 364 20.44 4.37 -10.64
CA LEU A 364 19.61 4.25 -9.43
C LEU A 364 18.32 5.09 -9.51
N GLY A 365 18.36 6.25 -10.16
CA GLY A 365 17.18 7.09 -10.38
C GLY A 365 16.18 6.45 -11.34
N VAL A 366 16.65 5.80 -12.41
CA VAL A 366 15.78 5.05 -13.35
C VAL A 366 15.24 3.79 -12.68
N ALA A 367 16.07 3.06 -11.93
CA ALA A 367 15.66 1.86 -11.17
C ALA A 367 14.47 2.19 -10.26
N LYS A 368 14.59 3.25 -9.45
CA LYS A 368 13.50 3.74 -8.61
C LYS A 368 12.23 4.02 -9.42
N ALA A 369 12.35 4.67 -10.57
CA ALA A 369 11.19 5.03 -11.39
C ALA A 369 10.49 3.80 -11.98
N LEU A 370 11.25 2.80 -12.43
CA LEU A 370 10.70 1.55 -12.97
C LEU A 370 9.93 0.80 -11.89
N GLU A 371 10.54 0.59 -10.73
CA GLU A 371 9.98 -0.27 -9.68
C GLU A 371 8.73 0.33 -9.05
N ASN A 372 8.69 1.66 -8.86
CA ASN A 372 7.45 2.33 -8.46
C ASN A 372 6.38 2.27 -9.55
N THR A 373 6.78 2.25 -10.84
CA THR A 373 5.84 2.03 -11.95
C THR A 373 5.33 0.59 -11.97
N GLY A 374 6.19 -0.41 -11.67
CA GLY A 374 5.82 -1.81 -11.49
C GLY A 374 4.75 -1.98 -10.42
N VAL A 375 4.98 -1.45 -9.21
CA VAL A 375 3.99 -1.43 -8.11
C VAL A 375 2.65 -0.84 -8.57
N ALA A 376 2.68 0.36 -9.16
CA ALA A 376 1.47 1.04 -9.61
C ALA A 376 0.74 0.28 -10.74
N ALA A 377 1.49 -0.40 -11.61
CA ALA A 377 0.97 -1.20 -12.72
C ALA A 377 0.26 -2.47 -12.24
N TYR A 378 0.88 -3.23 -11.33
CA TYR A 378 0.28 -4.42 -10.73
C TYR A 378 -0.98 -4.05 -9.96
N LYS A 379 -0.93 -3.01 -9.12
CA LYS A 379 -2.11 -2.50 -8.41
C LYS A 379 -3.23 -2.09 -9.37
N GLY A 380 -2.91 -1.31 -10.41
CA GLY A 380 -3.89 -0.85 -11.40
C GLY A 380 -4.50 -1.98 -12.23
N ALA A 381 -3.80 -3.10 -12.39
CA ALA A 381 -4.28 -4.30 -13.05
C ALA A 381 -4.99 -5.28 -12.10
N ALA A 382 -4.93 -5.11 -10.78
CA ALA A 382 -5.46 -6.08 -9.80
C ALA A 382 -6.94 -6.40 -10.04
N GLY A 383 -7.77 -5.37 -10.24
CA GLY A 383 -9.20 -5.52 -10.56
C GLY A 383 -9.46 -6.04 -11.98
N THR A 384 -8.43 -6.31 -12.77
CA THR A 384 -8.57 -6.75 -14.16
C THR A 384 -8.33 -8.24 -14.37
N VAL A 385 -8.07 -8.99 -13.30
CA VAL A 385 -7.76 -10.41 -13.34
C VAL A 385 -8.98 -11.24 -12.95
N SER A 386 -9.26 -12.28 -13.73
CA SER A 386 -10.41 -13.16 -13.48
C SER A 386 -10.06 -14.55 -12.93
N ALA A 387 -8.90 -15.10 -13.29
CA ALA A 387 -8.44 -16.39 -12.78
C ALA A 387 -7.67 -16.25 -11.46
N ASP A 388 -8.04 -17.06 -10.46
CA ASP A 388 -7.40 -17.12 -9.14
C ASP A 388 -5.90 -17.38 -9.27
N ALA A 389 -5.49 -18.31 -10.14
CA ALA A 389 -4.08 -18.63 -10.36
C ALA A 389 -3.27 -17.44 -10.91
N VAL A 390 -3.89 -16.60 -11.74
CA VAL A 390 -3.24 -15.38 -12.26
C VAL A 390 -3.14 -14.33 -11.17
N PHE A 391 -4.20 -14.20 -10.36
CA PHE A 391 -4.23 -13.27 -9.25
C PHE A 391 -3.21 -13.65 -8.17
N GLU A 392 -3.10 -14.93 -7.83
CA GLU A 392 -2.11 -15.48 -6.88
C GLU A 392 -0.68 -15.20 -7.36
N ALA A 393 -0.36 -15.44 -8.64
CA ALA A 393 0.95 -15.12 -9.18
C ALA A 393 1.23 -13.61 -9.14
N ALA A 394 0.26 -12.79 -9.54
CA ALA A 394 0.41 -11.34 -9.59
C ALA A 394 0.58 -10.71 -8.20
N ILE A 395 -0.19 -11.15 -7.19
CA ILE A 395 -0.09 -10.58 -5.84
C ILE A 395 1.25 -10.94 -5.18
N SER A 396 1.79 -12.14 -5.43
CA SER A 396 3.11 -12.56 -4.93
C SER A 396 4.28 -11.80 -5.56
N ILE A 397 4.16 -11.38 -6.83
CA ILE A 397 5.15 -10.51 -7.49
C ILE A 397 4.98 -9.07 -7.00
N HIS A 398 3.75 -8.60 -6.86
CA HIS A 398 3.44 -7.22 -6.46
C HIS A 398 4.09 -6.78 -5.14
N SER A 399 4.18 -7.66 -4.12
CA SER A 399 4.91 -7.31 -2.89
C SER A 399 6.42 -7.25 -3.11
N VAL A 400 6.98 -8.07 -4.00
CA VAL A 400 8.41 -8.06 -4.31
C VAL A 400 8.80 -6.75 -5.01
N GLU A 401 8.01 -6.32 -6.00
CA GLU A 401 8.13 -4.97 -6.62
C GLU A 401 8.12 -3.86 -5.57
N ALA A 402 7.21 -3.95 -4.61
CA ALA A 402 7.07 -2.95 -3.56
C ALA A 402 8.28 -2.93 -2.61
N ARG A 403 8.87 -4.10 -2.31
CA ARG A 403 10.11 -4.20 -1.53
C ARG A 403 11.30 -3.61 -2.29
N HIS A 404 11.41 -3.86 -3.59
CA HIS A 404 12.44 -3.25 -4.44
C HIS A 404 12.29 -1.73 -4.46
N ALA A 405 11.06 -1.25 -4.71
CA ALA A 405 10.73 0.17 -4.72
C ALA A 405 11.05 0.85 -3.38
N SER A 406 10.79 0.19 -2.24
CA SER A 406 11.18 0.68 -0.91
C SER A 406 12.68 0.89 -0.78
N PHE A 407 13.46 -0.12 -1.16
CA PHE A 407 14.93 -0.03 -1.12
C PHE A 407 15.47 1.06 -2.05
N LEU A 408 14.93 1.18 -3.26
CA LEU A 408 15.42 2.15 -4.24
C LEU A 408 14.97 3.58 -3.93
N ASN A 409 13.80 3.76 -3.32
CA ASN A 409 13.40 5.04 -2.77
C ASN A 409 14.39 5.50 -1.69
N GLU A 410 14.74 4.60 -0.75
CA GLU A 410 15.76 4.87 0.27
C GLU A 410 17.09 5.26 -0.39
N LEU A 411 17.65 4.46 -1.30
CA LEU A 411 18.92 4.78 -1.97
C LEU A 411 18.92 6.13 -2.70
N ASN A 412 17.76 6.65 -3.08
CA ASN A 412 17.58 7.92 -3.75
C ASN A 412 17.16 9.07 -2.80
N VAL A 413 17.30 8.88 -1.48
CA VAL A 413 17.02 9.88 -0.45
C VAL A 413 15.54 10.33 -0.47
N GLU A 414 14.65 9.39 -0.74
CA GLU A 414 13.20 9.55 -0.67
C GLU A 414 12.60 8.60 0.38
N SER A 415 11.36 8.85 0.80
CA SER A 415 10.69 7.95 1.75
C SER A 415 10.58 6.54 1.15
N PRO A 416 10.99 5.47 1.85
CA PRO A 416 10.84 4.09 1.36
C PRO A 416 9.36 3.74 1.08
N PHE A 417 8.47 4.34 1.86
CA PHE A 417 7.02 4.23 1.79
C PHE A 417 6.43 5.65 1.77
N PRO A 418 6.19 6.24 0.59
CA PRO A 418 5.77 7.64 0.49
C PRO A 418 4.30 7.87 0.86
N ASP A 419 3.46 6.87 0.65
CA ASP A 419 2.00 6.94 0.82
C ASP A 419 1.51 5.73 1.62
N ALA A 420 0.48 5.92 2.46
CA ALA A 420 -0.15 4.82 3.21
C ALA A 420 -0.79 3.78 2.27
N VAL A 421 -1.32 4.23 1.13
CA VAL A 421 -1.89 3.34 0.12
C VAL A 421 -1.29 3.77 -1.22
N ASP A 422 -0.44 2.92 -1.82
CA ASP A 422 0.23 3.25 -3.08
C ASP A 422 -0.79 3.58 -4.18
N GLU A 423 -0.58 4.57 -5.04
CA GLU A 423 -1.57 4.91 -6.08
C GLU A 423 -1.49 3.98 -7.31
N PRO A 424 -2.62 3.57 -7.91
CA PRO A 424 -2.61 2.73 -9.10
C PRO A 424 -2.31 3.56 -10.36
N MET A 425 -1.70 2.93 -11.36
CA MET A 425 -1.65 3.46 -12.72
C MET A 425 -2.47 2.59 -13.67
N SER A 426 -3.22 3.23 -14.56
CA SER A 426 -3.89 2.51 -15.65
C SER A 426 -2.86 1.96 -16.64
N MET A 427 -3.20 0.86 -17.35
CA MET A 427 -2.35 0.32 -18.41
C MET A 427 -1.96 1.35 -19.48
N ALA A 428 -2.77 2.39 -19.69
CA ALA A 428 -2.46 3.46 -20.63
C ALA A 428 -1.35 4.40 -20.09
N GLU A 429 -1.43 4.78 -18.82
CA GLU A 429 -0.42 5.59 -18.15
C GLU A 429 0.90 4.82 -18.04
N VAL A 430 0.85 3.53 -17.70
CA VAL A 430 2.04 2.69 -17.64
C VAL A 430 2.68 2.55 -19.02
N ARG A 431 1.90 2.36 -20.09
CA ARG A 431 2.44 2.36 -21.46
C ARG A 431 3.07 3.69 -21.85
N GLU A 432 2.56 4.81 -21.37
CA GLU A 432 3.17 6.12 -21.60
C GLU A 432 4.53 6.23 -20.90
N VAL A 433 4.63 5.74 -19.66
CA VAL A 433 5.88 5.72 -18.89
C VAL A 433 6.87 4.68 -19.42
N ALA A 434 6.52 3.40 -19.47
CA ALA A 434 7.40 2.33 -19.91
C ALA A 434 7.75 2.44 -21.41
N GLY A 435 6.81 2.90 -22.23
CA GLY A 435 6.99 3.04 -23.68
C GLY A 435 8.05 4.06 -24.08
N GLN A 436 8.48 4.94 -23.18
CA GLN A 436 9.59 5.87 -23.45
C GLN A 436 10.95 5.16 -23.62
N PHE A 437 11.09 3.96 -23.06
CA PHE A 437 12.32 3.17 -23.10
C PHE A 437 12.36 2.18 -24.26
N ILE A 438 11.21 1.85 -24.87
CA ILE A 438 11.11 0.84 -25.93
C ILE A 438 11.51 1.45 -27.28
N VAL A 439 12.54 0.90 -27.94
CA VAL A 439 13.05 1.42 -29.22
C VAL A 439 12.71 0.57 -30.45
N GLU A 440 12.67 -0.76 -30.34
CA GLU A 440 12.34 -1.69 -31.45
C GLU A 440 11.67 -2.98 -30.97
#